data_AF-A0A6I4XIQ1-F1
#
_entry.id   AF-A0A6I4XIQ1-F1
#
_cell.length_a   1.000
_cell.length_b   1.000
_cell.length_c   1.000
_cell.angle_alpha   90.00
_cell.angle_beta   90.00
_cell.angle_gamma   90.00
#
_symmetry.space_group_name_H-M   'P 1'
#
loop_
_entity.id
_entity.type
_entity.pdbx_description
1 polymer ?
#
loop_
_entity_poly.entity_id
_entity_poly.type
_entity_poly.pdbx_seq_one_letter_code
_entity_poly.pdbx_strand_id
1 'polypeptide(L)'
;LTYKNFLATDEIILKPNGEIHFKTDNQGLFEYSLSSFSKYGMIIERVWLDLHNSEFEGNIMTEYEEKFSSRGQRIYRVEARFVAK
;
A
#
# COMPACT_ATOMS: atom_id res chain seq x y z
N LEU A 1 -3.78 9.15 5.60
CA LEU A 1 -3.82 8.21 4.46
C LEU A 1 -4.41 6.88 4.90
N THR A 2 -3.73 6.06 5.71
CA THR A 2 -4.22 4.70 6.06
C THR A 2 -4.92 4.61 7.43
N TYR A 3 -5.26 5.74 8.05
CA TYR A 3 -6.02 5.76 9.30
C TYR A 3 -7.50 5.44 9.04
N LYS A 4 -8.15 4.73 9.96
CA LYS A 4 -9.52 4.20 9.83
C LYS A 4 -10.56 5.18 9.25
N ASN A 5 -10.49 6.47 9.57
CA ASN A 5 -11.46 7.45 9.04
C ASN A 5 -11.26 7.72 7.54
N PHE A 6 -10.02 7.64 7.04
CA PHE A 6 -9.77 7.70 5.60
C PHE A 6 -10.21 6.42 4.92
N LEU A 7 -9.93 5.25 5.52
CA LEU A 7 -10.37 3.96 4.97
C LEU A 7 -11.90 3.88 4.85
N ALA A 8 -12.64 4.43 5.81
CA ALA A 8 -14.10 4.52 5.73
C ALA A 8 -14.59 5.41 4.59
N THR A 9 -13.90 6.52 4.32
CA THR A 9 -14.20 7.36 3.14
C THR A 9 -13.86 6.62 1.84
N ASP A 10 -12.70 5.96 1.79
CA ASP A 10 -12.25 5.19 0.62
C ASP A 10 -13.22 4.03 0.30
N GLU A 11 -13.74 3.34 1.31
CA GLU A 11 -14.73 2.26 1.16
C GLU A 11 -16.06 2.76 0.56
N ILE A 12 -16.46 4.00 0.87
CA ILE A 12 -17.70 4.59 0.33
C ILE A 12 -17.56 4.96 -1.15
N ILE A 13 -16.38 5.45 -1.57
CA ILE A 13 -16.17 5.95 -2.93
C ILE A 13 -15.78 4.85 -3.92
N LEU A 14 -15.19 3.76 -3.44
CA LEU A 14 -14.77 2.64 -4.28
C LEU A 14 -15.94 1.71 -4.60
N LYS A 15 -15.81 0.97 -5.71
CA LYS A 15 -16.71 -0.14 -6.05
C LYS A 15 -16.67 -1.24 -4.97
N PRO A 16 -17.71 -2.08 -4.84
CA PRO A 16 -17.68 -3.23 -3.94
C PRO A 16 -16.43 -4.09 -4.17
N ASN A 17 -15.81 -4.53 -3.06
CA ASN A 17 -14.53 -5.24 -3.06
C ASN A 17 -13.38 -4.46 -3.71
N GLY A 18 -13.44 -3.12 -3.66
CA GLY A 18 -12.36 -2.25 -4.12
C GLY A 18 -11.06 -2.47 -3.36
N GLU A 19 -9.94 -2.12 -4.00
CA GLU A 19 -8.60 -2.30 -3.46
C GLU A 19 -7.91 -0.95 -3.24
N ILE A 20 -7.10 -0.89 -2.18
CA ILE A 20 -6.12 0.16 -1.95
C ILE A 20 -4.74 -0.41 -2.29
N HIS A 21 -4.07 0.22 -3.25
CA HIS A 21 -2.69 -0.08 -3.62
C HIS A 21 -1.80 1.02 -3.02
N PHE A 22 -1.13 0.69 -1.91
CA PHE A 22 -0.34 1.66 -1.16
C PHE A 22 1.14 1.34 -1.29
N LYS A 23 1.95 2.35 -1.64
CA LYS A 23 3.42 2.27 -1.62
C LYS A 23 4.03 3.43 -0.83
N THR A 24 5.12 3.14 -0.12
CA THR A 24 5.88 4.14 0.66
C THR A 24 7.32 3.66 0.86
N ASP A 25 8.25 4.60 0.97
CA ASP A 25 9.64 4.40 1.38
C ASP A 25 9.83 4.41 2.91
N ASN A 26 8.78 4.78 3.66
CA ASN A 26 8.82 4.86 5.11
C ASN A 26 8.34 3.56 5.75
N GLN A 27 9.27 2.79 6.31
CA GLN A 27 8.98 1.51 6.95
C GLN A 27 7.97 1.62 8.11
N GLY A 28 8.10 2.64 8.98
CA GLY A 28 7.19 2.81 10.12
C GLY A 28 5.75 3.11 9.67
N LEU A 29 5.60 3.92 8.63
CA LEU A 29 4.28 4.16 8.02
C LEU A 29 3.74 2.90 7.36
N PHE A 30 4.60 2.09 6.74
CA PHE A 30 4.20 0.83 6.12
C PHE A 30 3.67 -0.18 7.14
N GLU A 31 4.42 -0.40 8.23
CA GLU A 31 4.03 -1.29 9.33
C GLU A 31 2.71 -0.83 9.98
N TYR A 32 2.59 0.47 10.23
CA TYR A 32 1.34 1.07 10.72
C TYR A 32 0.18 0.78 9.77
N SER A 33 0.39 0.93 8.46
CA SER A 33 -0.63 0.74 7.45
C SER A 33 -1.10 -0.71 7.37
N LEU A 34 -0.19 -1.70 7.40
CA LEU A 34 -0.55 -3.12 7.48
C LEU A 34 -1.43 -3.42 8.71
N SER A 35 -1.04 -2.90 9.87
CA SER A 35 -1.82 -3.03 11.11
C SER A 35 -3.20 -2.37 10.99
N SER A 36 -3.26 -1.19 10.39
CA SER A 36 -4.50 -0.43 10.22
C SER A 36 -5.48 -1.14 9.27
N PHE A 37 -5.01 -1.61 8.10
CA PHE A 37 -5.82 -2.38 7.16
C PHE A 37 -6.37 -3.66 7.79
N SER A 38 -5.52 -4.42 8.49
CA SER A 38 -5.94 -5.64 9.19
C SER A 38 -6.99 -5.35 10.26
N LYS A 39 -6.80 -4.32 11.09
CA LYS A 39 -7.77 -3.93 12.13
C LYS A 39 -9.08 -3.37 11.57
N TYR A 40 -9.04 -2.77 10.38
CA TYR A 40 -10.23 -2.31 9.68
C TYR A 40 -11.07 -3.48 9.13
N GLY A 41 -10.46 -4.66 8.96
CA GLY A 41 -11.11 -5.85 8.40
C GLY A 41 -10.86 -6.05 6.91
N MET A 42 -9.87 -5.37 6.33
CA MET A 42 -9.47 -5.59 4.94
C MET A 42 -8.66 -6.89 4.81
N ILE A 43 -8.72 -7.50 3.63
CA ILE A 43 -7.85 -8.63 3.26
C ILE A 43 -6.57 -8.06 2.67
N ILE A 44 -5.41 -8.45 3.21
CA ILE A 44 -4.11 -8.16 2.62
C ILE A 44 -3.85 -9.21 1.54
N GLU A 45 -3.89 -8.80 0.29
CA GLU A 45 -3.73 -9.71 -0.87
C GLU A 45 -2.25 -9.97 -1.14
N ARG A 46 -1.44 -8.91 -1.16
CA ARG A 46 -0.01 -8.99 -1.50
C ARG A 46 0.81 -7.95 -0.75
N VAL A 47 2.05 -8.31 -0.42
CA VAL A 47 3.01 -7.48 0.31
C VAL A 47 4.38 -7.57 -0.36
N TRP A 48 5.00 -6.43 -0.59
CA TRP A 48 6.38 -6.30 -1.04
C TRP A 48 7.16 -5.47 -0.04
N LEU A 49 8.25 -6.03 0.47
CA LEU A 49 9.17 -5.34 1.39
C LEU A 49 10.33 -4.66 0.65
N ASP A 50 10.49 -4.97 -0.64
CA ASP A 50 11.44 -4.34 -1.54
C ASP A 50 10.88 -4.43 -2.98
N LEU A 51 10.07 -3.45 -3.36
CA LEU A 51 9.34 -3.43 -4.63
C LEU A 51 10.29 -3.39 -5.83
N HIS A 52 11.37 -2.61 -5.75
CA HIS A 52 12.33 -2.45 -6.85
C HIS A 52 13.13 -3.73 -7.14
N ASN A 53 13.32 -4.58 -6.13
CA ASN A 53 14.02 -5.87 -6.26
C ASN A 53 13.05 -7.06 -6.32
N SER A 54 11.80 -6.84 -6.71
CA SER A 54 10.79 -7.90 -6.84
C SER A 54 10.43 -8.18 -8.29
N GLU A 55 9.74 -9.29 -8.54
CA GLU A 55 9.20 -9.64 -9.86
C GLU A 55 7.96 -8.81 -10.26
N PHE A 56 7.66 -7.71 -9.56
CA PHE A 56 6.48 -6.91 -9.84
C PHE A 56 6.64 -6.13 -11.15
N GLU A 57 5.87 -6.54 -12.16
CA GLU A 57 5.79 -5.84 -13.44
C GLU A 57 4.84 -4.63 -13.36
N GLY A 58 5.21 -3.53 -14.03
CA GLY A 58 4.33 -2.35 -14.14
C GLY A 58 4.43 -1.33 -13.00
N ASN A 59 5.50 -1.36 -12.20
CA ASN A 59 5.76 -0.26 -11.27
C ASN A 59 6.06 1.05 -12.05
N ILE A 60 5.13 2.00 -11.99
CA ILE A 60 5.37 3.37 -12.46
C ILE A 60 6.10 4.11 -11.35
N MET A 61 7.38 4.39 -11.59
CA MET A 61 8.20 5.16 -10.68
C MET A 61 7.79 6.63 -10.68
N THR A 62 7.72 7.21 -9.50
CA THR A 62 7.60 8.67 -9.35
C THR A 62 8.97 9.33 -9.50
N GLU A 63 9.02 10.64 -9.79
CA GLU A 63 10.29 11.40 -9.87
C GLU A 63 11.12 11.26 -8.58
N TYR A 64 10.45 11.16 -7.43
CA TYR A 64 11.11 10.92 -6.14
C TYR A 64 11.76 9.54 -6.11
N GLU A 65 11.03 8.48 -6.45
CA GLU A 65 11.59 7.12 -6.51
C GLU A 65 12.74 7.01 -7.50
N GLU A 66 12.69 7.69 -8.65
CA GLU A 66 13.81 7.73 -9.61
C GLU A 66 15.05 8.37 -8.99
N LYS A 67 14.91 9.53 -8.32
CA LYS A 67 16.03 10.22 -7.67
C LYS A 67 16.69 9.41 -6.56
N PHE A 68 15.92 8.59 -5.83
CA PHE A 68 16.39 7.93 -4.60
C PHE A 68 16.57 6.41 -4.72
N SER A 69 16.05 5.77 -5.77
CA SER A 69 16.26 4.34 -6.05
C SER A 69 17.76 3.97 -6.12
N SER A 70 18.56 4.85 -6.73
CA SER A 70 20.02 4.70 -6.82
C SER A 70 20.75 4.73 -5.47
N ARG A 71 20.09 5.20 -4.39
CA ARG A 71 20.63 5.24 -3.03
C ARG A 71 20.28 4.01 -2.20
N GLY A 72 19.65 3.00 -2.79
CA GLY A 72 19.29 1.75 -2.11
C GLY A 72 18.12 1.87 -1.14
N GLN A 73 17.29 2.92 -1.25
CA GLN A 73 16.07 3.03 -0.46
C GLN A 73 15.02 2.03 -0.97
N ARG A 74 14.58 1.16 -0.05
CA ARG A 74 13.52 0.17 -0.31
C ARG A 74 12.18 0.88 -0.43
N ILE A 75 11.40 0.46 -1.42
CA ILE A 75 9.99 0.82 -1.52
C ILE A 75 9.16 -0.35 -1.03
N TYR A 76 8.32 -0.09 -0.04
CA TYR A 76 7.35 -1.04 0.47
C TYR A 76 6.03 -0.86 -0.29
N ARG A 77 5.35 -1.96 -0.61
CA ARG A 77 4.05 -1.93 -1.26
C ARG A 77 3.11 -2.95 -0.65
N VAL A 78 1.83 -2.60 -0.57
CA VAL A 78 0.76 -3.51 -0.16
C VAL A 78 -0.47 -3.29 -1.04
N GLU A 79 -1.13 -4.38 -1.37
CA GLU A 79 -2.48 -4.38 -1.92
C GLU A 79 -3.44 -4.93 -0.86
N ALA A 80 -4.42 -4.12 -0.49
CA ALA A 80 -5.44 -4.49 0.48
C ALA A 80 -6.83 -4.30 -0.10
N ARG A 81 -7.73 -5.26 0.11
CA ARG A 81 -9.08 -5.28 -0.45
C ARG A 81 -10.13 -5.14 0.64
N PHE A 82 -11.13 -4.28 0.40
CA PHE A 82 -12.31 -4.22 1.26
C PHE A 82 -13.13 -5.50 1.13
N VAL A 83 -13.74 -5.93 2.23
CA VAL A 83 -14.65 -7.09 2.24
C VAL A 83 -16.06 -6.56 2.43
N ALA A 84 -16.97 -6.90 1.52
CA ALA A 84 -18.38 -6.59 1.69
C ALA A 84 -18.86 -7.18 3.03
N LYS A 85 -19.54 -6.35 3.82
CA LYS A 85 -20.16 -6.77 5.08
C LYS A 85 -21.37 -7.67 4.84
#